data_AF-E2S063-F1
#
_entry.id   AF-E2S063-F1
#
_cell.length_a   1.000
_cell.length_b   1.000
_cell.length_c   1.000
_cell.angle_alpha   90.00
_cell.angle_beta   90.00
_cell.angle_gamma   90.00
#
_symmetry.space_group_name_H-M   'P 1'
#
loop_
_entity.id
_entity.type
_entity.pdbx_description
1 polymer ?
#
loop_
_entity_poly.entity_id
_entity_poly.type
_entity_poly.pdbx_seq_one_letter_code
_entity_poly.pdbx_strand_id
1 'polypeptide(L)' 'MKSQVIAAVLLIAFCLCVVVTARMELQDVEDMENGFQKRRSCIDTIPKSRCTAFQCKHSMKYRLSFCRKTCGTC' A
#
# COMPACT_ATOMS: atom_id res chain seq x y z
N MET A 1 -15.19 -39.09 -25.83
CA MET A 1 -15.45 -37.64 -26.02
C MET A 1 -15.94 -36.94 -24.76
N LYS A 2 -16.94 -37.45 -24.02
CA LYS A 2 -17.49 -36.79 -22.81
C LYS A 2 -16.43 -36.43 -21.74
N SER A 3 -15.53 -37.36 -21.41
CA SER A 3 -14.49 -37.09 -20.38
C SER A 3 -13.46 -36.04 -20.79
N GLN A 4 -13.13 -35.92 -22.08
CA GLN A 4 -12.20 -34.89 -22.56
C GLN A 4 -12.83 -33.49 -22.46
N VAL A 5 -14.14 -33.37 -22.72
CA VAL A 5 -14.86 -32.10 -22.57
C VAL A 5 -14.89 -31.68 -21.10
N ILE A 6 -15.18 -32.62 -20.19
CA ILE A 6 -15.17 -32.32 -18.74
C ILE A 6 -13.79 -31.87 -18.28
N ALA A 7 -12.72 -32.56 -18.70
CA ALA A 7 -11.36 -32.18 -18.37
C ALA A 7 -11.01 -30.78 -18.91
N ALA A 8 -11.41 -30.45 -20.14
CA ALA A 8 -11.20 -29.13 -20.73
C ALA A 8 -11.94 -28.03 -19.94
N VAL A 9 -13.19 -28.27 -19.53
CA VAL A 9 -13.96 -27.30 -18.73
C VAL A 9 -13.30 -27.05 -17.37
N LEU A 10 -12.83 -28.11 -16.70
CA LEU A 10 -12.13 -27.98 -15.42
C LEU A 10 -10.80 -27.21 -15.57
N LEU A 11 -10.04 -27.45 -16.63
CA LEU A 11 -8.81 -26.70 -16.92
C LEU A 11 -9.10 -25.21 -17.16
N ILE A 12 -10.14 -24.90 -17.93
CA ILE A 12 -10.53 -23.50 -18.18
C ILE A 12 -10.96 -22.83 -16.88
N ALA A 13 -11.78 -23.50 -16.05
CA ALA A 13 -12.21 -22.98 -14.76
C ALA A 13 -11.02 -22.72 -13.83
N PHE A 14 -10.07 -23.66 -13.76
CA PHE A 14 -8.86 -23.50 -12.96
C PHE A 14 -8.00 -22.32 -13.43
N CYS A 15 -7.79 -22.18 -14.75
CA CYS A 15 -7.07 -21.05 -15.32
C CYS A 15 -7.73 -19.71 -14.99
N LEU A 16 -9.07 -19.63 -15.07
CA LEU A 16 -9.80 -18.42 -14.71
C LEU A 16 -9.66 -18.10 -13.22
N CYS A 17 -9.77 -19.10 -12.34
CA CYS A 17 -9.54 -18.92 -10.91
C CYS A 17 -8.14 -18.35 -10.64
N VAL A 18 -7.08 -18.95 -11.18
CA VAL A 18 -5.70 -18.48 -10.98
C VAL A 18 -5.51 -17.04 -11.44
N VAL A 19 -6.08 -16.66 -12.60
CA VAL A 19 -6.00 -15.28 -13.09
C VAL A 19 -6.75 -14.32 -12.16
N VAL A 20 -7.93 -14.68 -11.65
CA VAL A 20 -8.68 -13.84 -10.71
C VAL A 20 -7.90 -13.68 -9.40
N THR A 21 -7.35 -14.75 -8.84
CA THR A 21 -6.57 -14.65 -7.60
C THR A 21 -5.33 -13.78 -7.79
N ALA A 22 -4.62 -13.93 -8.91
CA ALA A 22 -3.45 -13.10 -9.22
C ALA A 22 -3.82 -11.62 -9.37
N ARG A 23 -5.00 -11.31 -9.93
CA ARG A 23 -5.51 -9.93 -10.03
C ARG A 23 -5.92 -9.36 -8.67
N MET A 24 -6.51 -10.18 -7.79
CA MET A 24 -6.86 -9.77 -6.44
C MET A 24 -5.62 -9.43 -5.62
N GLU A 25 -4.57 -10.26 -5.65
CA GLU A 25 -3.34 -9.96 -4.92
C GLU A 25 -2.64 -8.70 -5.45
N LEU A 26 -2.67 -8.47 -6.77
CA LEU A 26 -2.18 -7.21 -7.35
C LEU A 26 -2.99 -6.01 -6.88
N GLN A 27 -4.32 -6.13 -6.82
CA GLN A 27 -5.19 -5.04 -6.41
C GLN A 27 -5.05 -4.73 -4.91
N ASP A 28 -4.94 -5.74 -4.05
CA ASP A 28 -4.67 -5.55 -2.62
C ASP A 28 -3.30 -4.88 -2.39
N VAL A 29 -2.28 -5.20 -3.17
CA VAL A 29 -0.97 -4.53 -3.10
C VAL A 29 -1.06 -3.10 -3.62
N GLU A 30 -1.74 -2.86 -4.75
CA GLU A 30 -1.94 -1.52 -5.29
C GLU A 30 -2.79 -0.64 -4.38
N ASP A 31 -3.81 -1.18 -3.71
CA ASP A 31 -4.62 -0.47 -2.71
C ASP A 31 -3.85 -0.26 -1.40
N MET A 32 -2.92 -1.15 -1.04
CA MET A 32 -2.02 -0.93 0.09
C MET A 32 -1.00 0.18 -0.23
N GLU A 33 -0.37 0.19 -1.41
CA GLU A 33 0.55 1.25 -1.82
C GLU A 33 -0.17 2.60 -2.03
N ASN A 34 -1.32 2.59 -2.71
CA ASN A 34 -2.11 3.79 -2.91
C ASN A 34 -2.79 4.27 -1.62
N GLY A 35 -3.14 3.37 -0.70
CA GLY A 35 -3.72 3.70 0.61
C GLY A 35 -2.70 4.32 1.56
N PHE A 36 -1.42 3.93 1.47
CA PHE A 36 -0.34 4.58 2.22
C PHE A 36 0.08 5.93 1.60
N GLN A 37 -0.04 6.10 0.27
CA GLN A 37 0.29 7.36 -0.40
C GLN A 37 -0.86 8.38 -0.46
N LYS A 38 -2.13 7.96 -0.53
CA LYS A 38 -3.28 8.86 -0.64
C LYS A 38 -3.86 9.17 0.74
N ARG A 39 -3.67 10.42 1.18
CA ARG A 39 -4.33 11.13 2.31
C ARG A 39 -3.62 11.14 3.67
N ARG A 40 -2.31 11.04 3.74
CA ARG A 40 -1.65 11.51 4.97
C ARG A 40 -1.57 13.04 4.94
N SER A 41 -2.57 13.70 5.55
CA SER A 41 -2.68 15.16 5.65
C SER A 41 -1.35 15.78 6.10
N CYS A 42 -1.01 16.93 5.53
CA CYS A 42 0.24 17.60 5.89
C CYS A 42 0.09 18.33 7.23
N ILE A 43 0.26 17.57 8.30
CA ILE A 43 0.14 18.03 9.67
C ILE A 43 1.30 17.49 10.50
N ASP A 44 1.65 18.24 11.54
CA ASP A 44 2.44 17.72 12.64
C ASP A 44 1.47 17.05 13.62
N THR A 45 1.75 15.81 14.02
CA THR A 45 0.91 15.10 14.99
C THR A 45 1.29 15.41 16.45
N ILE A 46 2.40 16.15 16.65
CA ILE A 46 2.85 16.63 17.95
C ILE A 46 2.97 18.16 17.92
N PRO A 47 2.98 18.84 19.08
CA PRO A 47 3.19 20.29 19.13
C PRO A 47 4.49 20.70 18.44
N LYS A 48 4.45 21.76 17.64
CA LYS A 48 5.61 22.26 16.88
C LYS A 48 6.85 22.53 17.75
N SER A 49 6.66 22.90 19.02
CA SER A 49 7.75 23.10 19.99
C SER A 49 8.60 21.85 20.24
N ARG A 50 8.08 20.65 19.93
CA ARG A 50 8.80 19.38 20.03
C ARG A 50 9.49 18.97 18.72
N CYS A 51 9.19 19.65 17.63
CA CYS A 51 9.78 19.43 16.31
C CYS A 51 11.06 20.28 16.15
N THR A 52 12.19 19.77 16.60
CA THR A 52 13.48 20.48 16.47
C THR A 52 14.18 20.14 15.16
N ALA A 53 15.02 21.06 14.67
CA ALA A 53 15.84 20.83 13.48
C ALA A 53 16.74 19.59 13.63
N PHE A 54 17.23 19.32 14.85
CA PHE A 54 18.00 18.11 15.17
C PHE A 54 17.21 16.83 14.88
N GLN A 55 15.95 16.77 15.34
CA GLN A 55 15.09 15.62 15.11
C GLN A 55 14.70 15.47 13.64
N CYS A 56 14.43 16.57 12.94
CA CYS A 56 14.19 16.53 11.50
C CYS A 56 15.41 16.04 10.71
N LYS A 57 16.63 16.28 11.18
CA LYS A 57 17.86 15.82 10.50
C LYS A 57 18.17 14.36 10.78
N HIS A 58 18.00 13.91 12.02
CA HIS A 58 18.51 12.62 12.48
C HIS A 58 17.44 11.54 12.71
N SER A 59 16.16 11.89 12.80
CA SER A 59 15.08 10.93 13.08
C SER A 59 14.08 10.82 11.92
N MET A 60 14.12 9.69 11.22
CA MET A 60 13.14 9.35 10.18
C MET A 60 11.71 9.31 10.73
N LYS A 61 11.52 8.90 11.99
CA LYS A 61 10.21 8.89 12.65
C LYS A 61 9.64 10.31 12.80
N TYR A 62 10.47 11.29 13.14
CA TYR A 62 10.04 12.68 13.20
C TYR A 62 9.71 13.22 11.80
N ARG A 63 10.55 12.95 10.79
CA ARG A 63 10.31 13.41 9.41
C ARG A 63 9.04 12.82 8.80
N LEU A 64 8.84 11.51 8.90
CA LEU A 64 7.77 10.81 8.19
C LEU A 64 6.46 10.68 8.97
N SER A 65 6.47 10.93 10.29
CA SER A 65 5.29 10.77 11.13
C SER A 65 4.98 12.01 11.97
N PHE A 66 5.86 12.37 12.92
CA PHE A 66 5.47 13.33 13.96
C PHE A 66 5.46 14.78 13.49
N CYS A 67 6.43 15.16 12.69
CA CYS A 67 6.74 16.54 12.33
C CYS A 67 6.80 16.70 10.82
N ARG A 68 5.89 16.04 10.08
CA ARG A 68 5.94 15.97 8.62
C ARG A 68 5.92 17.36 7.99
N LYS A 69 5.06 18.24 8.52
CA LYS A 69 4.90 19.62 8.06
C LYS A 69 6.07 20.49 8.51
N THR A 70 6.48 20.40 9.77
CA THR A 70 7.59 21.21 10.31
C THR A 70 8.94 20.80 9.70
N CYS A 71 9.13 19.51 9.37
CA CYS A 71 10.34 19.01 8.73
C CYS A 71 10.32 19.11 7.18
N GLY A 72 9.23 19.61 6.56
CA GLY A 72 9.12 19.79 5.11
C GLY A 72 9.09 18.48 4.30
N THR A 73 8.61 17.39 4.90
CA THR A 73 8.43 16.09 4.21
C THR A 73 7.12 16.07 3.41
N CYS A 74 6.16 16.83 3.90
CA CYS A 74 5.08 17.44 3.15
C CYS A 74 5.18 18.96 3.44
#